data_AF-A0A1H4ZQM6-F1
#
_entry.id   AF-A0A1H4ZQM6-F1
#
_cell.length_a   1.000
_cell.length_b   1.000
_cell.length_c   1.000
_cell.angle_alpha   90.00
_cell.angle_beta   90.00
_cell.angle_gamma   90.00
#
_symmetry.space_group_name_H-M   'P 1'
#
loop_
_entity.id
_entity.type
_entity.pdbx_description
1 polymer ?
#
loop_
_entity_poly.entity_id
_entity_poly.type
_entity_poly.pdbx_seq_one_letter_code
_entity_poly.pdbx_strand_id
1 'polypeptide(L)' 'MSVKSLKQVAPCPRCRGMGGWYEKRVCKYTQIFEADGKPFDAGDMTRVRGGDRRYCNECNRDITEQVQMVE' A
#
# COMPACT_ATOMS: atom_id res chain seq x y z
N MET A 1 16.92 9.99 -20.37
CA MET A 1 15.48 9.80 -20.08
C MET A 1 15.33 9.91 -18.57
N SER A 2 14.58 10.89 -18.06
CA SER A 2 14.39 11.05 -16.61
C SER A 2 13.46 9.97 -16.09
N VAL A 3 13.85 9.26 -15.03
CA VAL A 3 13.09 8.14 -14.47
C VAL A 3 12.14 8.68 -13.41
N LYS A 4 10.84 8.68 -13.70
CA LYS A 4 9.81 9.07 -12.74
C LYS A 4 9.84 8.11 -11.54
N SER A 5 9.99 8.65 -10.34
CA SER A 5 10.01 7.87 -9.10
C SER A 5 9.21 8.55 -8.00
N LEU A 6 8.54 7.75 -7.17
CA LEU A 6 7.85 8.25 -5.99
C LEU A 6 8.88 8.64 -4.92
N LYS A 7 8.81 9.89 -4.47
CA LYS A 7 9.67 10.40 -3.39
C LYS A 7 8.84 11.05 -2.31
N GLN A 8 9.29 10.95 -1.07
CA GLN A 8 8.79 11.78 0.01
C GLN A 8 9.30 13.22 -0.22
N VAL A 9 8.40 14.15 -0.53
CA VAL A 9 8.74 15.54 -0.89
C VAL A 9 8.69 16.49 0.32
N ALA A 10 8.11 16.05 1.44
CA ALA A 10 8.05 16.83 2.67
C ALA A 10 8.13 15.92 3.92
N PRO A 11 8.59 16.44 5.07
CA PRO A 11 8.59 15.68 6.32
C PRO A 11 7.19 15.22 6.73
N CYS A 12 7.11 14.11 7.47
CA CYS A 12 5.85 13.64 8.02
C CYS A 12 5.18 14.75 8.87
N PRO A 13 3.91 15.10 8.64
CA PRO A 13 3.23 16.16 9.41
C PRO A 13 3.00 15.79 10.88
N ARG A 14 3.23 14.53 11.27
CA ARG A 14 3.01 14.01 12.63
C ARG A 14 4.29 13.90 13.43
N CYS A 15 5.32 13.23 12.90
CA CYS A 15 6.61 13.05 13.60
C CYS A 15 7.74 13.93 13.05
N ARG A 16 7.53 14.65 11.94
CA ARG A 16 8.55 15.43 11.21
C ARG A 16 9.72 14.61 10.65
N GLY A 17 9.57 13.28 10.60
CA GLY A 17 10.54 12.35 10.03
C GLY A 17 10.62 12.40 8.50
N MET A 18 11.81 12.06 8.00
CA MET A 18 12.15 11.87 6.58
C MET A 18 12.70 10.46 6.32
N GLY A 19 12.51 9.53 7.27
CA GLY A 19 12.93 8.12 7.14
C GLY A 19 12.18 7.28 6.11
N GLY A 20 11.41 7.92 5.22
CA GLY A 20 10.69 7.27 4.13
C GLY A 20 9.28 6.80 4.50
N TRP A 21 8.71 5.98 3.62
CA TRP A 21 7.31 5.56 3.64
C TRP A 21 7.14 4.12 3.18
N TYR A 22 6.00 3.53 3.51
CA TYR A 22 5.58 2.22 3.03
C TYR A 22 4.12 2.23 2.59
N GLU A 23 3.75 1.32 1.69
CA GLU A 23 2.37 1.12 1.20
C GLU A 23 1.70 -0.02 1.97
N LYS A 24 0.47 0.20 2.46
CA LYS A 24 -0.41 -0.89 2.89
C LYS A 24 -1.39 -1.20 1.78
N ARG A 25 -1.35 -2.44 1.28
CA ARG A 25 -2.30 -2.92 0.27
C ARG A 25 -3.40 -3.71 0.93
N VAL A 26 -4.63 -3.30 0.70
CA VAL A 26 -5.82 -4.08 1.07
C VAL A 26 -6.20 -4.92 -0.14
N CYS A 27 -6.12 -6.24 0.02
CA CYS A 27 -6.41 -7.18 -1.04
C CYS A 27 -7.56 -8.11 -0.61
N LYS A 28 -8.41 -8.46 -1.57
CA LYS A 28 -9.38 -9.55 -1.44
C LYS A 28 -8.80 -10.78 -2.11
N TYR A 29 -8.93 -11.89 -1.42
CA TYR A 29 -8.64 -13.23 -1.91
C TYR A 29 -9.86 -14.10 -1.66
N THR A 30 -10.21 -14.95 -2.61
CA THR A 30 -11.39 -15.83 -2.51
C THR A 30 -10.92 -17.26 -2.65
N GLN A 31 -11.23 -18.09 -1.66
CA GLN A 31 -10.98 -19.53 -1.69
C GLN A 31 -12.33 -20.25 -1.63
N ILE A 32 -12.52 -21.20 -2.54
CA ILE A 32 -13.71 -22.04 -2.66
C ILE A 32 -13.34 -23.44 -2.19
N PHE A 33 -14.22 -24.05 -1.39
CA PHE A 33 -14.08 -25.40 -0.87
C PHE A 33 -15.27 -26.25 -1.30
N GLU A 34 -15.05 -27.54 -1.50
CA GLU A 34 -16.12 -28.52 -1.68
C GLU A 34 -16.86 -28.78 -0.36
N ALA A 35 -17.99 -29.48 -0.41
CA ALA A 35 -18.79 -29.82 0.78
C ALA A 35 -18.01 -30.69 1.79
N ASP A 36 -16.98 -31.41 1.35
CA ASP A 36 -16.09 -32.20 2.21
C ASP A 36 -14.97 -31.36 2.86
N GLY A 37 -14.94 -30.05 2.59
CA GLY A 37 -13.95 -29.12 3.12
C GLY A 37 -12.63 -29.10 2.35
N LYS A 38 -12.47 -29.84 1.25
CA LYS A 38 -11.27 -29.78 0.42
C LYS A 38 -11.26 -28.53 -0.45
N PRO A 39 -10.08 -27.92 -0.69
CA PRO A 39 -9.98 -26.77 -1.57
C PRO A 39 -10.31 -27.18 -3.01
N PHE A 40 -11.25 -26.46 -3.63
CA PHE A 40 -11.73 -26.71 -4.99
C PHE A 40 -11.12 -25.73 -5.99
N ASP A 41 -11.21 -24.43 -5.67
CA ASP A 41 -10.79 -23.35 -6.56
C ASP A 41 -10.38 -22.11 -5.75
N ALA A 42 -9.59 -21.24 -6.35
CA ALA A 42 -9.16 -19.98 -5.76
C ALA A 42 -9.12 -18.87 -6.80
N GLY A 43 -9.61 -17.69 -6.41
CA GLY A 43 -9.49 -16.48 -7.22
C GLY A 43 -8.16 -15.76 -7.00
N ASP A 44 -7.76 -14.96 -7.98
CA ASP A 44 -6.59 -14.09 -7.86
C ASP A 44 -6.71 -13.08 -6.72
N MET A 45 -5.55 -12.69 -6.18
CA MET A 45 -5.47 -11.60 -5.21
C MET A 45 -5.80 -10.27 -5.90
N THR A 46 -6.98 -9.74 -5.62
CA THR A 46 -7.47 -8.49 -6.22
C THR A 46 -7.30 -7.34 -5.22
N ARG A 47 -6.78 -6.19 -5.67
CA ARG A 47 -6.76 -4.98 -4.83
C ARG A 47 -8.19 -4.49 -4.63
N VAL A 48 -8.56 -4.18 -3.39
CA VAL A 48 -9.89 -3.66 -3.03
C VAL A 48 -9.81 -2.25 -2.45
N ARG A 49 -10.97 -1.60 -2.25
CA ARG A 49 -11.09 -0.17 -1.92
C ARG A 49 -10.14 0.27 -0.79
N GLY A 50 -9.43 1.36 -1.03
CA GLY A 50 -8.47 1.98 -0.11
C GLY A 50 -7.52 2.97 -0.81
N GLY A 51 -7.26 2.77 -2.10
CA GLY A 51 -6.32 3.58 -2.89
C GLY A 51 -4.86 3.29 -2.54
N ASP A 52 -3.91 3.91 -3.25
CA ASP A 52 -2.49 3.81 -2.95
C ASP A 52 -2.13 4.73 -1.77
N ARG A 53 -2.42 4.25 -0.55
CA ARG A 53 -2.11 4.96 0.70
C ARG A 53 -0.69 4.67 1.16
N ARG A 54 -0.02 5.71 1.63
CA ARG A 54 1.38 5.67 2.06
C ARG A 54 1.49 6.10 3.51
N TYR A 55 2.29 5.38 4.26
CA TYR A 55 2.41 5.54 5.70
C TYR A 55 3.86 5.84 6.07
N CYS A 56 4.04 6.74 7.03
CA CYS A 56 5.36 7.08 7.55
C CYS A 56 5.99 5.86 8.21
N ASN A 57 7.24 5.56 7.85
CA ASN A 57 7.97 4.42 8.40
C ASN A 57 8.23 4.55 9.91
N GLU A 58 8.32 5.77 10.42
CA GLU A 58 8.64 6.03 11.83
C GLU A 58 7.41 6.03 12.74
N CYS A 59 6.31 6.67 12.31
CA CYS A 59 5.13 6.88 13.17
C CYS A 59 3.85 6.19 12.68
N ASN A 60 3.90 5.45 11.57
CA ASN A 60 2.78 4.68 11.01
C ASN A 60 1.52 5.48 10.66
N ARG A 61 1.65 6.81 10.50
CA ARG A 61 0.54 7.70 10.10
C ARG A 61 0.51 7.88 8.60
N ASP A 62 -0.69 8.12 8.06
CA ASP A 62 -0.89 8.43 6.64
C ASP A 62 -0.11 9.70 6.28
N ILE A 63 0.73 9.57 5.25
CA ILE A 63 1.52 10.65 4.64
C ILE A 63 1.41 10.63 3.11
N THR A 64 0.29 10.14 2.59
CA THR A 64 0.05 9.98 1.14
C THR A 64 0.30 11.28 0.38
N GLU A 65 -0.07 12.42 0.96
CA GLU A 65 0.11 13.75 0.37
C GLU A 65 1.58 14.21 0.31
N GLN A 66 2.44 13.68 1.20
CA GLN A 66 3.86 13.97 1.25
C GLN A 66 4.67 13.09 0.31
N VAL A 67 4.04 12.17 -0.42
CA VAL A 67 4.72 11.31 -1.41
C VAL A 67 4.17 11.59 -2.79
N GLN A 68 5.04 12.06 -3.68
CA GLN A 68 4.66 12.49 -5.03
C GLN A 68 5.58 11.87 -6.08
N MET A 69 5.07 11.77 -7.30
CA MET A 69 5.87 11.36 -8.45
C MET A 69 6.76 12.53 -8.86
N VAL A 70 8.07 12.33 -8.81
CA VAL A 70 9.07 13.33 -9.19
C VAL A 70 9.74 12.87 -10.49
N GLU A 71 9.95 13.81 -11.42
CA GLU A 71 10.65 13.57 -12.68
C GLU A 71 12.17 13.48 -12.51
#